data_AF-G5A6W0-F1
#
_entry.id   AF-G5A6W0-F1
#
_cell.length_a   1.000
_cell.length_b   1.000
_cell.length_c   1.000
_cell.angle_alpha   90.00
_cell.angle_beta   90.00
_cell.angle_gamma   90.00
#
_symmetry.space_group_name_H-M   'P 1'
#
loop_
_entity.id
_entity.type
_entity.pdbx_description
1 polymer ?
#
loop_
_entity_poly.entity_id
_entity_poly.type
_entity_poly.pdbx_seq_one_letter_code
_entity_poly.pdbx_strand_id
1 'polypeptide(L)'
;DEDDCQITKVNPPMDDGALLDTWLAILGGQIVDVAATGQCSWLACYAALHNVAESMKAPTSEVVDNANELKKQVLNGMIANLADEAQLHPKEVMVEISASGCQGDQTAPIQEQLCALANHYVAQRQKSVKTQVPLQYWVRSAHIKAMAMHARETIYVLDVQTSGMARMQAYAYFDEHHQDEDIVETGSVQAVATHEAIELMQDLVGAGILPPVMILRWQDTTNHFQAITYDNERYACYANN
;
A
#
# COMPACT_ATOMS: atom_id res chain seq x y z
N ASP A 1 -3.05 -15.37 29.46
CA ASP A 1 -3.83 -15.59 28.23
C ASP A 1 -3.86 -14.29 27.47
N GLU A 2 -2.74 -13.99 26.81
CA GLU A 2 -2.59 -12.84 25.93
C GLU A 2 -3.09 -13.28 24.56
N ASP A 3 -4.22 -12.71 24.14
CA ASP A 3 -4.77 -12.92 22.81
C ASP A 3 -3.68 -12.63 21.77
N ASP A 4 -3.46 -13.64 20.93
CA ASP A 4 -2.53 -13.69 19.82
C ASP A 4 -2.89 -12.57 18.82
N CYS A 5 -2.36 -11.36 19.07
CA CYS A 5 -2.63 -10.17 18.27
C CYS A 5 -1.98 -10.31 16.89
N GLN A 6 -2.65 -11.02 15.98
CA GLN A 6 -2.30 -11.02 14.58
C GLN A 6 -2.68 -9.67 13.96
N ILE A 7 -1.70 -8.77 13.79
CA ILE A 7 -1.88 -7.51 13.04
C ILE A 7 -1.98 -7.85 11.54
N THR A 8 -3.10 -8.43 11.10
CA THR A 8 -3.38 -8.71 9.69
C THR A 8 -4.01 -7.52 8.97
N LYS A 9 -4.38 -6.49 9.73
CA LYS A 9 -5.09 -5.30 9.28
C LYS A 9 -4.68 -4.10 10.14
N VAL A 10 -4.62 -2.91 9.55
CA VAL A 10 -4.56 -1.67 10.33
C VAL A 10 -5.90 -1.54 11.04
N ASN A 11 -5.90 -1.36 12.37
CA ASN A 11 -7.15 -1.18 13.10
C ASN A 11 -7.89 0.02 12.50
N PRO A 12 -9.10 -0.17 11.92
CA PRO A 12 -9.83 0.94 11.36
C PRO A 12 -10.15 1.94 12.49
N PRO A 13 -10.31 3.24 12.18
CA PRO A 13 -10.95 4.15 13.11
C PRO A 13 -12.31 3.56 13.52
N MET A 14 -12.65 3.66 14.80
CA MET A 14 -13.90 3.08 15.36
C MET A 14 -15.16 3.88 14.98
N ASP A 15 -15.02 4.88 14.10
CA ASP A 15 -16.12 5.71 13.64
C ASP A 15 -16.92 5.03 12.52
N ASP A 16 -18.03 5.62 12.10
CA ASP A 16 -18.95 4.98 11.15
C ASP A 16 -18.40 4.88 9.71
N GLY A 17 -17.34 5.63 9.38
CA GLY A 17 -16.87 5.78 8.00
C GLY A 17 -17.77 6.71 7.18
N ALA A 18 -17.50 6.79 5.87
CA ALA A 18 -18.40 7.39 4.89
C ALA A 18 -18.58 6.47 3.69
N LEU A 19 -19.71 6.58 2.99
CA LEU A 19 -19.93 5.85 1.74
C LEU A 19 -18.84 6.19 0.73
N LEU A 20 -18.41 5.19 -0.04
CA LEU A 20 -17.38 5.39 -1.06
C LEU A 20 -17.72 6.52 -2.05
N ASP A 21 -18.99 6.66 -2.43
CA ASP A 21 -19.44 7.72 -3.33
C ASP A 21 -19.21 9.13 -2.75
N THR A 22 -19.30 9.28 -1.42
CA THR A 22 -18.96 10.53 -0.73
C THR A 22 -17.48 10.87 -0.91
N TRP A 23 -16.60 9.89 -0.75
CA TRP A 23 -15.17 10.07 -0.97
C TRP A 23 -14.85 10.43 -2.41
N LEU A 24 -15.48 9.77 -3.38
CA LEU A 24 -15.30 10.07 -4.81
C LEU A 24 -15.75 11.50 -5.15
N ALA A 25 -16.86 11.95 -4.57
CA ALA A 25 -17.36 13.32 -4.75
C ALA A 25 -16.38 14.36 -4.20
N ILE A 26 -15.76 14.10 -3.05
CA ILE A 26 -14.74 14.99 -2.45
C ILE A 26 -13.48 15.03 -3.31
N LEU A 27 -12.97 13.86 -3.72
CA LEU A 27 -11.74 13.76 -4.51
C LEU A 27 -11.92 14.31 -5.93
N GLY A 28 -13.15 14.23 -6.47
CA GLY A 28 -13.43 14.54 -7.87
C GLY A 28 -12.69 13.60 -8.81
N GLY A 29 -12.55 12.34 -8.42
CA GLY A 29 -11.88 11.28 -9.16
C GLY A 29 -12.81 10.14 -9.53
N GLN A 30 -12.29 9.20 -10.32
CA GLN A 30 -12.99 8.00 -10.78
C GLN A 30 -12.24 6.74 -10.37
N ILE A 31 -13.00 5.67 -10.12
CA ILE A 31 -12.41 4.36 -9.79
C ILE A 31 -11.90 3.70 -11.06
N VAL A 32 -10.64 3.27 -11.01
CA VAL A 32 -10.01 2.43 -12.02
C VAL A 32 -9.82 1.04 -11.45
N ASP A 33 -10.51 0.09 -12.06
CA ASP A 33 -10.44 -1.31 -11.67
C ASP A 33 -9.28 -2.02 -12.38
N VAL A 34 -8.57 -2.88 -11.66
CA VAL A 34 -7.33 -3.52 -12.13
C VAL A 34 -7.45 -5.04 -12.21
N ALA A 35 -6.48 -5.70 -12.84
CA ALA A 35 -6.48 -7.16 -12.94
C ALA A 35 -6.41 -7.85 -11.57
N ALA A 36 -7.31 -8.80 -11.31
CA ALA A 36 -7.41 -9.55 -10.06
C ALA A 36 -6.43 -10.74 -10.00
N THR A 37 -5.13 -10.49 -10.23
CA THR A 37 -4.10 -11.53 -10.31
C THR A 37 -3.46 -11.87 -8.94
N GLY A 38 -3.99 -11.32 -7.84
CA GLY A 38 -3.27 -11.25 -6.56
C GLY A 38 -2.11 -10.25 -6.55
N GLN A 39 -1.91 -9.52 -7.65
CA GLN A 39 -0.95 -8.40 -7.80
C GLN A 39 -1.69 -7.06 -7.97
N CYS A 40 -3.00 -7.02 -7.70
CA CYS A 40 -3.84 -5.85 -7.93
C CYS A 40 -3.34 -4.59 -7.21
N SER A 41 -2.73 -4.72 -6.03
CA SER A 41 -2.19 -3.57 -5.30
C SER A 41 -1.03 -2.89 -6.02
N TRP A 42 -0.15 -3.63 -6.70
CA TRP A 42 0.93 -3.04 -7.51
C TRP A 42 0.38 -2.25 -8.70
N LEU A 43 -0.64 -2.81 -9.38
CA LEU A 43 -1.31 -2.15 -10.47
C LEU A 43 -2.11 -0.92 -10.00
N ALA A 44 -2.78 -1.02 -8.87
CA ALA A 44 -3.54 0.08 -8.28
C ALA A 44 -2.61 1.22 -7.81
N CYS A 45 -1.48 0.90 -7.17
CA CYS A 45 -0.48 1.89 -6.79
C CYS A 45 0.09 2.60 -8.02
N TYR A 46 0.49 1.85 -9.06
CA TYR A 46 0.96 2.42 -10.32
C TYR A 46 -0.09 3.35 -10.96
N ALA A 47 -1.36 2.94 -11.00
CA ALA A 47 -2.44 3.76 -11.54
C ALA A 47 -2.70 5.03 -10.72
N ALA A 48 -2.67 4.94 -9.39
CA ALA A 48 -2.87 6.09 -8.50
C ALA A 48 -1.74 7.11 -8.61
N LEU A 49 -0.48 6.67 -8.64
CA LEU A 49 0.69 7.55 -8.72
C LEU A 49 0.82 8.26 -10.08
N HIS A 50 0.48 7.56 -11.17
CA HIS A 50 0.71 8.06 -12.53
C HIS A 50 -0.58 8.44 -13.27
N ASN A 51 -1.71 8.49 -12.57
CA ASN A 51 -3.02 8.81 -13.12
C ASN A 51 -3.42 7.95 -14.33
N VAL A 52 -3.11 6.65 -14.30
CA VAL A 52 -3.34 5.75 -15.45
C VAL A 52 -4.75 5.17 -15.39
N ALA A 53 -5.65 5.68 -16.23
CA ALA A 53 -7.05 5.22 -16.27
C ALA A 53 -7.34 4.09 -17.27
N GLU A 54 -6.51 3.92 -18.30
CA GLU A 54 -6.81 3.02 -19.42
C GLU A 54 -6.36 1.57 -19.18
N SER A 55 -7.24 0.62 -19.53
CA SER A 55 -6.95 -0.82 -19.68
C SER A 55 -6.29 -1.55 -18.50
N MET A 56 -6.56 -1.16 -17.25
CA MET A 56 -5.89 -1.79 -16.09
C MET A 56 -6.38 -3.22 -15.75
N LYS A 57 -7.56 -3.64 -16.25
CA LYS A 57 -8.03 -5.04 -16.17
C LYS A 57 -7.29 -5.99 -17.12
N ALA A 58 -6.84 -5.46 -18.25
CA ALA A 58 -6.08 -6.16 -19.26
C ALA A 58 -4.90 -5.25 -19.65
N PRO A 59 -3.91 -5.10 -18.76
CA PRO A 59 -2.88 -4.09 -18.92
C PRO A 59 -2.04 -4.35 -20.16
N THR A 60 -1.72 -3.26 -20.88
CA THR A 60 -0.84 -3.28 -22.05
C THR A 60 0.56 -3.76 -21.65
N SER A 61 1.40 -4.09 -22.63
CA SER A 61 2.80 -4.44 -22.32
C SER A 61 3.53 -3.31 -21.60
N GLU A 62 3.29 -2.07 -22.01
CA GLU A 62 3.90 -0.88 -21.39
C GLU A 62 3.49 -0.71 -19.93
N VAL A 63 2.19 -0.80 -19.62
CA VAL A 63 1.69 -0.73 -18.23
C VAL A 63 2.29 -1.86 -17.39
N VAL A 64 2.43 -3.06 -17.96
CA VAL A 64 3.01 -4.21 -17.26
C VAL A 64 4.48 -4.01 -16.97
N ASP A 65 5.24 -3.50 -17.93
CA ASP A 65 6.68 -3.26 -17.78
C ASP A 65 6.92 -2.17 -16.72
N ASN A 66 6.19 -1.06 -16.78
CA ASN A 66 6.29 0.04 -15.82
C ASN A 66 5.86 -0.39 -14.41
N ALA A 67 4.73 -1.10 -14.27
CA ALA A 67 4.27 -1.59 -12.96
C ALA A 67 5.23 -2.66 -12.37
N ASN A 68 5.86 -3.48 -13.23
CA ASN A 68 6.90 -4.40 -12.77
C ASN A 68 8.17 -3.68 -12.32
N GLU A 69 8.56 -2.59 -13.00
CA GLU A 69 9.71 -1.78 -12.61
C GLU A 69 9.44 -1.04 -11.29
N LEU A 70 8.25 -0.43 -11.11
CA LEU A 70 7.82 0.13 -9.82
C LEU A 70 7.92 -0.91 -8.69
N LYS A 71 7.28 -2.07 -8.87
CA LYS A 71 7.34 -3.16 -7.89
C LYS A 71 8.77 -3.58 -7.56
N LYS A 72 9.64 -3.67 -8.58
CA LYS A 72 11.03 -4.05 -8.41
C LYS A 72 11.80 -3.01 -7.59
N GLN A 73 11.58 -1.72 -7.84
CA GLN A 73 12.23 -0.66 -7.09
C GLN A 73 11.76 -0.63 -5.63
N VAL A 74 10.45 -0.74 -5.38
CA VAL A 74 9.89 -0.84 -4.03
C VAL A 74 10.45 -2.06 -3.28
N LEU A 75 10.40 -3.25 -3.88
CA LEU A 75 10.92 -4.46 -3.23
C LEU A 75 12.43 -4.42 -2.97
N ASN A 76 13.21 -3.76 -3.85
CA ASN A 76 14.63 -3.54 -3.60
C ASN A 76 14.84 -2.66 -2.37
N GLY A 77 14.05 -1.60 -2.22
CA GLY A 77 14.05 -0.75 -1.02
C GLY A 77 13.71 -1.56 0.24
N MET A 78 12.65 -2.37 0.19
CA MET A 78 12.27 -3.25 1.31
C MET A 78 13.40 -4.21 1.70
N ILE A 79 14.09 -4.81 0.71
CA ILE A 79 15.22 -5.72 0.98
C ILE A 79 16.39 -4.95 1.62
N ALA A 80 16.68 -3.75 1.13
CA ALA A 80 17.78 -2.93 1.65
C ALA A 80 17.52 -2.45 3.08
N ASN A 81 16.28 -2.06 3.40
CA ASN A 81 15.89 -1.53 4.71
C ASN A 81 15.51 -2.61 5.73
N LEU A 82 15.45 -3.89 5.34
CA LEU A 82 14.84 -4.94 6.15
C LEU A 82 15.47 -5.10 7.54
N ALA A 83 16.79 -4.93 7.64
CA ALA A 83 17.50 -5.05 8.91
C ALA A 83 17.14 -3.91 9.87
N ASP A 84 16.98 -2.70 9.33
CA ASP A 84 16.65 -1.51 10.13
C ASP A 84 15.17 -1.55 10.55
N GLU A 85 14.27 -1.94 9.64
CA GLU A 85 12.85 -2.21 9.95
C GLU A 85 12.68 -3.27 11.03
N ALA A 86 13.52 -4.31 11.05
CA ALA A 86 13.47 -5.36 12.07
C ALA A 86 13.89 -4.85 13.46
N GLN A 87 14.73 -3.80 13.51
CA GLN A 87 15.15 -3.17 14.76
C GLN A 87 14.12 -2.14 15.24
N LEU A 88 13.63 -1.28 14.34
CA LEU A 88 12.67 -0.22 14.66
C LEU A 88 11.26 -0.77 14.92
N HIS A 89 10.82 -1.73 14.10
CA HIS A 89 9.45 -2.23 14.07
C HIS A 89 9.38 -3.76 14.09
N PRO A 90 9.99 -4.43 15.10
CA PRO A 90 10.11 -5.89 15.14
C PRO A 90 8.78 -6.63 15.04
N LYS A 91 7.70 -6.07 15.64
CA LYS A 91 6.37 -6.68 15.59
C LYS A 91 5.80 -6.69 14.17
N GLU A 92 5.99 -5.62 13.41
CA GLU A 92 5.50 -5.53 12.03
C GLU A 92 6.25 -6.50 11.11
N VAL A 93 7.57 -6.60 11.29
CA VAL A 93 8.39 -7.55 10.53
C VAL A 93 7.99 -9.01 10.85
N MET A 94 7.73 -9.33 12.12
CA MET A 94 7.27 -10.68 12.49
C MET A 94 5.91 -11.05 11.89
N VAL A 95 4.99 -10.10 11.82
CA VAL A 95 3.70 -10.26 11.13
C VAL A 95 3.93 -10.56 9.65
N GLU A 96 4.84 -9.84 9.01
CA GLU A 96 5.16 -9.99 7.61
C GLU A 96 5.86 -11.32 7.28
N ILE A 97 6.76 -11.78 8.16
CA ILE A 97 7.37 -13.12 8.09
C ILE A 97 6.29 -14.21 8.14
N SER A 98 5.33 -14.08 9.06
CA SER A 98 4.19 -15.00 9.20
C SER A 98 3.34 -15.03 7.93
N ALA A 99 2.87 -13.88 7.49
CA ALA A 99 1.98 -13.76 6.33
C ALA A 99 2.64 -14.19 5.01
N SER A 100 3.97 -14.07 4.92
CA SER A 100 4.76 -14.53 3.76
C SER A 100 5.01 -16.04 3.75
N GLY A 101 4.59 -16.77 4.79
CA GLY A 101 4.91 -18.18 4.98
C GLY A 101 6.40 -18.41 5.21
N CYS A 102 7.11 -17.40 5.72
CA CYS A 102 8.55 -17.44 5.99
C CYS A 102 8.86 -17.76 7.46
N GLN A 103 7.83 -18.04 8.27
CA GLN A 103 8.00 -18.64 9.60
C GLN A 103 8.64 -20.02 9.42
N GLY A 104 9.95 -20.08 9.63
CA GLY A 104 10.67 -21.34 9.81
C GLY A 104 10.34 -21.97 11.15
N ASP A 105 11.30 -22.70 11.72
CA ASP A 105 11.24 -23.10 13.12
C ASP A 105 11.18 -21.85 14.00
N GLN A 106 10.23 -21.77 14.94
CA GLN A 106 10.08 -20.61 15.85
C GLN A 106 11.31 -20.41 16.74
N THR A 107 12.18 -21.42 16.84
CA THR A 107 13.46 -21.34 17.55
C THR A 107 14.61 -20.83 16.68
N ALA A 108 14.38 -20.62 15.38
CA ALA A 108 15.41 -20.15 14.47
C ALA A 108 15.84 -18.71 14.79
N PRO A 109 17.14 -18.39 14.67
CA PRO A 109 17.65 -17.03 14.85
C PRO A 109 16.93 -16.02 13.95
N ILE A 110 16.67 -14.80 14.45
CA ILE A 110 15.98 -13.75 13.69
C ILE A 110 16.63 -13.49 12.33
N GLN A 111 17.96 -13.55 12.24
CA GLN A 111 18.71 -13.37 10.99
C GLN A 111 18.30 -14.39 9.91
N GLU A 112 18.02 -15.64 10.29
CA GLU A 112 17.57 -16.66 9.35
C GLU A 112 16.17 -16.36 8.83
N GLN A 113 15.29 -15.84 9.71
CA GLN A 113 13.93 -15.44 9.33
C GLN A 113 13.95 -14.20 8.41
N LEU A 114 14.81 -13.22 8.68
CA LEU A 114 15.01 -12.06 7.80
C LEU A 114 15.58 -12.48 6.44
N CYS A 115 16.54 -13.41 6.39
CA CYS A 115 17.03 -13.98 5.15
C CYS A 115 15.92 -14.68 4.35
N ALA A 116 15.05 -15.44 5.03
CA ALA A 116 13.90 -16.08 4.38
C ALA A 116 12.93 -15.04 3.79
N LEU A 117 12.62 -13.98 4.53
CA LEU A 117 11.76 -12.89 4.05
C LEU A 117 12.41 -12.11 2.88
N ALA A 118 13.70 -11.79 2.96
CA ALA A 118 14.43 -11.17 1.86
C ALA A 118 14.38 -12.04 0.58
N ASN A 119 14.60 -13.35 0.72
CA ASN A 119 14.47 -14.30 -0.38
C ASN A 119 13.04 -14.36 -0.94
N HIS A 120 12.03 -14.26 -0.08
CA HIS A 120 10.64 -14.16 -0.50
C HIS A 120 10.41 -12.91 -1.36
N TYR A 121 10.89 -11.74 -0.95
CA TYR A 121 10.81 -10.51 -1.75
C TYR A 121 11.57 -10.61 -3.08
N VAL A 122 12.74 -11.25 -3.10
CA VAL A 122 13.45 -11.54 -4.34
C VAL A 122 12.59 -12.41 -5.27
N ALA A 123 11.92 -13.44 -4.74
CA ALA A 123 11.02 -14.28 -5.53
C ALA A 123 9.77 -13.51 -5.99
N GLN A 124 9.19 -12.66 -5.15
CA GLN A 124 8.04 -11.81 -5.47
C GLN A 124 8.37 -10.84 -6.62
N ARG A 125 9.55 -10.22 -6.57
CA ARG A 125 10.08 -9.30 -7.59
C ARG A 125 10.12 -9.91 -8.99
N GLN A 126 10.41 -11.21 -9.10
CA GLN A 126 10.50 -11.91 -10.40
C GLN A 126 9.14 -12.30 -10.99
N LYS A 127 8.06 -12.24 -10.23
CA LYS A 127 6.71 -12.59 -10.73
C LYS A 127 6.13 -11.39 -11.43
N SER A 128 5.69 -11.53 -12.68
CA SER A 128 5.04 -10.41 -13.38
C SER A 128 3.71 -10.03 -12.70
N VAL A 129 3.33 -8.75 -12.74
CA VAL A 129 2.01 -8.28 -12.29
C VAL A 129 0.84 -8.94 -13.04
N LYS A 130 1.09 -9.51 -14.23
CA LYS A 130 0.09 -10.30 -14.98
C LYS A 130 -0.10 -11.72 -14.45
N THR A 131 0.85 -12.23 -13.67
CA THR A 131 0.85 -13.61 -13.23
C THR A 131 -0.01 -13.76 -11.98
N GLN A 132 -0.91 -14.75 -11.99
CA GLN A 132 -1.65 -15.12 -10.78
C GLN A 132 -0.68 -15.55 -9.68
N VAL A 133 -0.82 -14.99 -8.47
CA VAL A 133 -0.01 -15.39 -7.32
C VAL A 133 -0.85 -15.80 -6.11
N PRO A 134 -0.34 -16.71 -5.26
CA PRO A 134 -0.99 -17.07 -4.01
C PRO A 134 -0.89 -15.96 -2.96
N LEU A 135 -1.72 -16.07 -1.92
CA LEU A 135 -1.89 -15.08 -0.83
C LEU A 135 -0.58 -14.64 -0.17
N GLN A 136 0.40 -15.54 -0.04
CA GLN A 136 1.69 -15.21 0.56
C GLN A 136 2.43 -14.07 -0.16
N TYR A 137 2.18 -13.85 -1.46
CA TYR A 137 2.78 -12.78 -2.27
C TYR A 137 1.90 -11.53 -2.40
N TRP A 138 0.76 -11.49 -1.72
CA TRP A 138 -0.10 -10.31 -1.75
C TRP A 138 0.56 -9.16 -1.01
N VAL A 139 0.33 -7.94 -1.51
CA VAL A 139 0.79 -6.70 -0.88
C VAL A 139 0.04 -6.50 0.44
N ARG A 140 0.78 -6.12 1.47
CA ARG A 140 0.31 -5.80 2.81
C ARG A 140 0.82 -4.42 3.24
N SER A 141 0.57 -4.03 4.50
CA SER A 141 0.96 -2.71 5.02
C SER A 141 2.43 -2.38 4.82
N ALA A 142 3.35 -3.34 5.04
CA ALA A 142 4.78 -3.14 4.82
C ALA A 142 5.10 -2.73 3.38
N HIS A 143 4.43 -3.35 2.40
CA HIS A 143 4.61 -2.98 0.98
C HIS A 143 4.08 -1.58 0.68
N ILE A 144 2.91 -1.19 1.22
CA ILE A 144 2.32 0.13 0.95
C ILE A 144 3.13 1.25 1.63
N LYS A 145 3.66 1.00 2.83
CA LYS A 145 4.66 1.87 3.47
C LYS A 145 5.86 2.07 2.55
N ALA A 146 6.43 0.99 2.03
CA ALA A 146 7.56 1.05 1.11
C ALA A 146 7.20 1.73 -0.23
N MET A 147 5.96 1.59 -0.71
CA MET A 147 5.46 2.35 -1.88
C MET A 147 5.47 3.85 -1.59
N ALA A 148 5.01 4.29 -0.41
CA ALA A 148 5.01 5.70 -0.02
C ALA A 148 6.44 6.25 0.11
N MET A 149 7.35 5.50 0.74
CA MET A 149 8.78 5.82 0.82
C MET A 149 9.41 5.97 -0.57
N HIS A 150 9.13 5.01 -1.47
CA HIS A 150 9.65 5.05 -2.83
C HIS A 150 9.10 6.23 -3.64
N ALA A 151 7.79 6.47 -3.56
CA ALA A 151 7.11 7.56 -4.27
C ALA A 151 7.47 8.95 -3.71
N ARG A 152 8.02 9.01 -2.49
CA ARG A 152 8.27 10.25 -1.76
C ARG A 152 7.00 11.06 -1.52
N GLU A 153 5.87 10.37 -1.40
CA GLU A 153 4.54 10.96 -1.24
C GLU A 153 3.66 10.09 -0.34
N THR A 154 2.74 10.71 0.39
CA THR A 154 1.75 9.98 1.21
C THR A 154 0.77 9.25 0.29
N ILE A 155 0.63 7.94 0.47
CA ILE A 155 -0.38 7.12 -0.22
C ILE A 155 -1.58 6.93 0.71
N TYR A 156 -2.76 7.30 0.23
CA TYR A 156 -3.99 7.09 0.97
C TYR A 156 -4.68 5.81 0.51
N VAL A 157 -5.23 5.03 1.45
CA VAL A 157 -6.00 3.83 1.17
C VAL A 157 -7.39 3.97 1.77
N LEU A 158 -8.42 3.91 0.92
CA LEU A 158 -9.80 3.76 1.37
C LEU A 158 -10.10 2.28 1.61
N ASP A 159 -10.22 1.92 2.89
CA ASP A 159 -10.57 0.59 3.36
C ASP A 159 -12.10 0.40 3.33
N VAL A 160 -12.60 -0.23 2.27
CA VAL A 160 -14.04 -0.35 1.97
C VAL A 160 -14.58 -1.69 2.45
N GLN A 161 -15.45 -1.65 3.45
CA GLN A 161 -16.13 -2.81 3.99
C GLN A 161 -17.23 -3.31 3.04
N THR A 162 -17.74 -4.52 3.27
CA THR A 162 -18.84 -5.11 2.49
C THR A 162 -20.13 -4.30 2.53
N SER A 163 -20.32 -3.46 3.56
CA SER A 163 -21.41 -2.48 3.66
C SER A 163 -21.28 -1.29 2.70
N GLY A 164 -20.14 -1.13 2.03
CA GLY A 164 -19.82 0.04 1.21
C GLY A 164 -19.26 1.23 1.99
N MET A 165 -19.18 1.12 3.34
CA MET A 165 -18.55 2.12 4.18
C MET A 165 -17.04 2.04 4.06
N ALA A 166 -16.41 3.19 3.84
CA ALA A 166 -14.99 3.34 3.63
C ALA A 166 -14.37 4.23 4.72
N ARG A 167 -13.18 3.83 5.18
CA ARG A 167 -12.35 4.61 6.11
C ARG A 167 -10.96 4.81 5.52
N MET A 168 -10.34 5.94 5.81
CA MET A 168 -9.04 6.27 5.25
C MET A 168 -7.90 5.79 6.14
N GLN A 169 -6.87 5.25 5.49
CA GLN A 169 -5.55 5.03 6.06
C GLN A 169 -4.56 5.89 5.29
N ALA A 170 -3.66 6.57 6.00
CA ALA A 170 -2.57 7.34 5.41
C ALA A 170 -1.26 6.56 5.62
N TYR A 171 -0.58 6.24 4.52
CA TYR A 171 0.75 5.65 4.51
C TYR A 171 1.76 6.73 4.16
N ALA A 172 2.67 7.01 5.08
CA ALA A 172 3.66 8.06 4.94
C ALA A 172 5.06 7.51 5.23
N TYR A 173 6.06 8.36 5.08
CA TYR A 173 7.45 8.06 5.41
C TYR A 173 8.05 9.21 6.22
N PHE A 174 9.02 8.89 7.05
CA PHE A 174 9.73 9.85 7.89
C PHE A 174 11.11 9.31 8.27
N ASP A 175 11.98 10.22 8.70
CA ASP A 175 13.29 9.91 9.24
C ASP A 175 13.16 9.64 10.75
N GLU A 176 13.64 8.48 11.21
CA GLU A 176 13.70 8.12 12.63
C GLU A 176 15.15 8.03 13.11
N HIS A 177 15.43 8.58 14.28
CA HIS A 177 16.76 8.51 14.89
C HIS A 177 16.94 7.18 15.60
N HIS A 178 17.97 6.42 15.22
CA HIS A 178 18.39 5.23 15.92
C HIS A 178 19.42 5.53 17.01
N GLN A 179 19.62 4.57 17.93
CA GLN A 179 20.41 4.72 19.15
C GLN A 179 21.88 5.14 18.93
N ASP A 180 22.40 4.97 17.71
CA ASP A 180 23.80 5.24 17.33
C ASP A 180 23.98 6.51 16.45
N GLU A 181 23.05 7.49 16.53
CA GLU A 181 23.01 8.72 15.69
C GLU A 181 22.70 8.51 14.20
N ASP A 182 22.62 7.26 13.73
CA ASP A 182 22.18 6.96 12.36
C ASP A 182 20.69 7.32 12.18
N ILE A 183 20.42 8.00 11.06
CA ILE A 183 19.07 8.34 10.62
C ILE A 183 18.62 7.25 9.65
N VAL A 184 17.52 6.59 9.99
CA VAL A 184 16.89 5.56 9.17
C VAL A 184 15.57 6.10 8.65
N GLU A 185 15.38 6.02 7.35
CA GLU A 185 14.08 6.29 6.74
C GLU A 185 13.16 5.08 6.93
N THR A 186 11.97 5.31 7.46
CA THR A 186 10.96 4.27 7.70
C THR A 186 9.57 4.76 7.29
N GLY A 187 8.62 3.81 7.19
CA GLY A 187 7.24 4.08 6.83
C GLY A 187 6.28 4.00 8.02
N SER A 188 5.28 4.88 8.05
CA SER A 188 4.16 4.81 8.98
C SER A 188 2.86 4.46 8.27
N VAL A 189 1.92 3.92 9.03
CA VAL A 189 0.52 3.83 8.62
C VAL A 189 -0.35 4.31 9.76
N GLN A 190 -1.26 5.22 9.46
CA GLN A 190 -2.22 5.73 10.42
C GLN A 190 -3.63 5.65 9.86
N ALA A 191 -4.52 5.05 10.65
CA ALA A 191 -5.96 5.18 10.48
C ALA A 191 -6.37 6.62 10.80
N VAL A 192 -7.00 7.31 9.85
CA VAL A 192 -7.43 8.70 10.00
C VAL A 192 -8.93 8.73 10.28
N ALA A 193 -9.35 9.47 11.30
CA ALA A 193 -10.77 9.62 11.59
C ALA A 193 -11.49 10.21 10.37
N THR A 194 -12.69 9.71 10.06
CA THR A 194 -13.41 10.03 8.82
C THR A 194 -13.64 11.52 8.67
N HIS A 195 -13.97 12.23 9.75
CA HIS A 195 -14.17 13.68 9.71
C HIS A 195 -12.86 14.41 9.35
N GLU A 196 -11.75 14.11 10.03
CA GLU A 196 -10.42 14.68 9.76
C GLU A 196 -9.95 14.36 8.34
N ALA A 197 -10.18 13.12 7.88
CA ALA A 197 -9.80 12.68 6.55
C ALA A 197 -10.63 13.41 5.47
N ILE A 198 -11.92 13.65 5.70
CA ILE A 198 -12.75 14.44 4.78
C ILE A 198 -12.23 15.88 4.69
N GLU A 199 -11.98 16.52 5.83
CA GLU A 199 -11.44 17.89 5.88
C GLU A 199 -10.09 17.96 5.15
N LEU A 200 -9.18 17.03 5.45
CA LEU A 200 -7.88 16.94 4.78
C LEU A 200 -8.02 16.79 3.25
N MET A 201 -8.88 15.89 2.77
CA MET A 201 -9.07 15.69 1.34
C MET A 201 -9.69 16.91 0.66
N GLN A 202 -10.63 17.58 1.32
CA GLN A 202 -11.22 18.83 0.83
C GLN A 202 -10.18 19.94 0.72
N ASP A 203 -9.31 20.08 1.72
CA ASP A 203 -8.24 21.08 1.73
C ASP A 203 -7.20 20.80 0.64
N LEU A 204 -6.74 19.56 0.49
CA LEU A 204 -5.81 19.16 -0.56
C LEU A 204 -6.38 19.43 -1.96
N VAL A 205 -7.61 18.95 -2.21
CA VAL A 205 -8.29 19.14 -3.50
C VAL A 205 -8.56 20.61 -3.78
N GLY A 206 -8.98 21.38 -2.76
CA GLY A 206 -9.23 22.82 -2.86
C GLY A 206 -7.96 23.62 -3.16
N ALA A 207 -6.81 23.15 -2.68
CA ALA A 207 -5.49 23.69 -3.01
C ALA A 207 -4.96 23.23 -4.38
N GLY A 208 -5.69 22.39 -5.11
CA GLY A 208 -5.28 21.84 -6.41
C GLY A 208 -4.33 20.64 -6.32
N ILE A 209 -4.12 20.07 -5.13
CA ILE A 209 -3.31 18.87 -4.92
C ILE A 209 -4.17 17.64 -5.22
N LEU A 210 -3.60 16.69 -5.97
CA LEU A 210 -4.25 15.43 -6.35
C LEU A 210 -3.56 14.26 -5.64
N PRO A 211 -4.03 13.86 -4.45
CA PRO A 211 -3.35 12.83 -3.67
C PRO A 211 -3.46 11.45 -4.33
N PRO A 212 -2.43 10.60 -4.29
CA PRO A 212 -2.55 9.22 -4.74
C PRO A 212 -3.44 8.43 -3.77
N VAL A 213 -4.60 7.98 -4.26
CA VAL A 213 -5.56 7.20 -3.46
C VAL A 213 -5.79 5.82 -4.07
N MET A 214 -5.54 4.79 -3.26
CA MET A 214 -5.91 3.40 -3.54
C MET A 214 -7.21 3.06 -2.81
N ILE A 215 -7.93 2.06 -3.31
CA ILE A 215 -9.13 1.50 -2.68
C ILE A 215 -8.85 0.04 -2.37
N LEU A 216 -8.99 -0.36 -1.12
CA LEU A 216 -9.01 -1.75 -0.71
C LEU A 216 -10.45 -2.19 -0.48
N ARG A 217 -11.00 -3.01 -1.37
CA ARG A 217 -12.35 -3.57 -1.20
C ARG A 217 -12.30 -4.93 -0.56
N TRP A 218 -13.03 -5.09 0.54
CA TRP A 218 -13.32 -6.39 1.14
C TRP A 218 -14.53 -7.01 0.45
N GLN A 219 -14.37 -8.22 -0.04
CA GLN A 219 -15.47 -9.10 -0.46
C GLN A 219 -15.47 -10.32 0.45
N ASP A 220 -16.61 -11.01 0.56
CA ASP A 220 -16.79 -12.13 1.50
C ASP A 220 -15.73 -13.23 1.38
N THR A 221 -15.08 -13.35 0.22
CA THR A 221 -14.08 -14.40 -0.06
C THR A 221 -12.72 -13.88 -0.50
N THR A 222 -12.57 -12.60 -0.85
CA THR A 222 -11.31 -12.05 -1.37
C THR A 222 -11.19 -10.54 -1.10
N ASN A 223 -9.96 -10.03 -1.14
CA ASN A 223 -9.71 -8.60 -1.14
C ASN A 223 -9.19 -8.17 -2.51
N HIS A 224 -9.61 -7.00 -2.97
CA HIS A 224 -9.21 -6.46 -4.25
C HIS A 224 -8.86 -4.99 -4.17
N PHE A 225 -7.70 -4.63 -4.72
CA PHE A 225 -7.27 -3.25 -4.80
C PHE A 225 -7.71 -2.61 -6.11
N GLN A 226 -8.08 -1.34 -6.03
CA GLN A 226 -8.39 -0.47 -7.16
C GLN A 226 -7.68 0.87 -6.94
N ALA A 227 -7.67 1.74 -7.95
CA ALA A 227 -7.11 3.07 -7.84
C ALA A 227 -8.19 4.14 -8.01
N ILE A 228 -7.95 5.32 -7.47
CA ILE A 228 -8.62 6.55 -7.90
C ILE A 228 -7.69 7.24 -8.88
N THR A 229 -8.26 7.68 -10.00
CA THR A 229 -7.60 8.57 -10.97
C THR A 229 -8.44 9.81 -11.19
N TYR A 230 -7.81 10.87 -11.64
CA TYR A 230 -8.36 12.18 -11.87
C TYR A 230 -8.48 12.45 -13.37
N ASP A 231 -9.27 13.46 -13.71
CA ASP A 231 -9.34 13.96 -15.08
C ASP A 231 -7.94 14.33 -15.62
N ASN A 232 -7.67 14.00 -16.88
CA ASN A 232 -6.34 14.17 -17.47
C ASN A 232 -5.92 15.63 -17.61
N GLU A 233 -6.86 16.55 -17.88
CA GLU A 233 -6.54 17.99 -17.96
C GLU A 233 -6.22 18.54 -16.57
N ARG A 234 -7.02 18.15 -15.57
CA ARG A 234 -6.78 18.48 -14.16
C ARG A 234 -5.43 17.94 -13.67
N TYR A 235 -5.12 16.68 -14.00
CA TYR A 235 -3.85 16.06 -13.62
C TYR A 235 -2.66 16.68 -14.34
N ALA A 236 -2.79 17.00 -15.64
CA ALA A 236 -1.73 17.70 -16.37
C ALA A 236 -1.45 19.10 -15.79
N CYS A 237 -2.47 19.80 -15.30
CA CYS A 237 -2.28 21.06 -14.59
C CYS A 237 -1.51 20.86 -13.28
N TYR A 238 -1.87 19.85 -12.50
CA TYR A 238 -1.19 19.49 -11.25
C TYR A 238 0.29 19.12 -11.49
N ALA A 239 0.56 18.22 -12.44
CA ALA A 239 1.90 17.69 -12.68
C ALA A 239 2.91 18.71 -13.26
N ASN A 240 2.42 19.86 -13.76
CA ASN A 240 3.24 20.93 -14.32
C ASN A 240 3.50 22.09 -13.33
N ASN A 241 2.89 22.05 -12.13
CA ASN A 241 3.14 23.00 -11.05
C ASN A 241 4.31 22.55 -10.17
#